data_AF-A0A7K0Z1R1-F1
#
_entry.id   AF-A0A7K0Z1R1-F1
#
_cell.length_a   1.000
_cell.length_b   1.000
_cell.length_c   1.000
_cell.angle_alpha   90.00
_cell.angle_beta   90.00
_cell.angle_gamma   90.00
#
_symmetry.space_group_name_H-M   'P 1'
#
loop_
_entity.id
_entity.type
_entity.pdbx_description
1 polymer ?
#
loop_
_entity_poly.entity_id
_entity_poly.type
_entity_poly.pdbx_seq_one_letter_code
_entity_poly.pdbx_strand_id
1 'polypeptide(L)'
;VSNAIRSAQTQVEAQNFEIRKNVLKYDDVMNRQREVIYSERRLVLEGKDIGEQVNDFMADTLSAYVRAAAAQGYGEDWDLAQLWTALKLIYPISFTPEQIIAEAGSSSALDVDFLEARILDDAAAAYKKREEDLGADVLRELERKVLLSVLDRKWREHLYEMDYLQEGIGLRAMAQRDPLVEYQREGYELFAAMMDAIKEELASLVFNVEVTIEGDGSQVKARGVDEKPAQSAPLKYTAADENGVVSSGDVSRNSPCPCGSGKKFKRCHGAA
;
A
#
# COMPACT_ATOMS: atom_id res chain seq x y z
N VAL A 1 -2.03 -56.14 16.76
CA VAL A 1 -2.95 -54.98 16.86
C VAL A 1 -2.25 -53.73 17.41
N SER A 2 -1.56 -53.77 18.57
CA SER A 2 -0.86 -52.60 19.13
C SER A 2 0.19 -51.94 18.20
N ASN A 3 1.03 -52.72 17.52
CA ASN A 3 2.03 -52.17 16.58
C ASN A 3 1.41 -51.54 15.33
N ALA A 4 0.25 -52.05 14.87
CA ALA A 4 -0.46 -51.50 13.71
C ALA A 4 -1.15 -50.17 14.04
N ILE A 5 -1.65 -50.01 15.27
CA ILE A 5 -2.18 -48.73 15.76
C ILE A 5 -1.06 -47.71 15.89
N ARG A 6 0.10 -48.11 16.44
CA ARG A 6 1.28 -47.24 16.54
C ARG A 6 1.76 -46.77 15.16
N SER A 7 1.88 -47.67 14.18
CA SER A 7 2.31 -47.29 12.83
C SER A 7 1.32 -46.34 12.16
N ALA A 8 0.02 -46.56 12.33
CA ALA A 8 -1.02 -45.67 11.81
C ALA A 8 -0.95 -44.28 12.47
N GLN A 9 -0.74 -44.22 13.79
CA GLN A 9 -0.53 -42.95 14.51
C GLN A 9 0.70 -42.21 14.01
N THR A 10 1.85 -42.88 13.88
CA THR A 10 3.08 -42.27 13.35
C THR A 10 2.89 -41.76 11.93
N GLN A 11 2.13 -42.45 11.08
CA GLN A 11 1.84 -42.00 9.72
C GLN A 11 0.95 -40.74 9.71
N VAL A 12 -0.08 -40.69 10.57
CA VAL A 12 -0.95 -39.51 10.72
C VAL A 12 -0.15 -38.32 11.28
N GLU A 13 0.72 -38.55 12.27
CA GLU A 13 1.62 -37.52 12.81
C GLU A 13 2.57 -36.99 11.74
N ALA A 14 3.17 -37.87 10.93
CA ALA A 14 4.03 -37.47 9.82
C ALA A 14 3.28 -36.64 8.78
N GLN A 15 2.05 -37.03 8.42
CA GLN A 15 1.20 -36.26 7.51
C GLN A 15 0.87 -34.88 8.08
N ASN A 16 0.46 -34.81 9.35
CA ASN A 16 0.18 -33.53 10.01
C ASN A 16 1.42 -32.65 10.11
N PHE A 17 2.59 -33.24 10.36
CA PHE A 17 3.86 -32.54 10.40
C PHE A 17 4.20 -31.92 9.04
N GLU A 18 4.07 -32.67 7.94
CA GLU A 18 4.33 -32.14 6.59
C GLU A 18 3.34 -31.03 6.20
N ILE A 19 2.06 -31.14 6.58
CA ILE A 19 1.08 -30.05 6.37
C ILE A 19 1.52 -28.78 7.10
N ARG A 20 1.86 -28.87 8.39
CA ARG A 20 2.31 -27.71 9.19
C ARG A 20 3.60 -27.11 8.65
N LYS A 21 4.55 -27.96 8.26
CA LYS A 21 5.81 -27.53 7.67
C LYS A 21 5.58 -26.77 6.38
N ASN A 22 4.63 -27.19 5.54
CA ASN A 22 4.29 -26.45 4.34
C ASN A 22 3.64 -25.09 4.67
N VAL A 23 2.69 -25.04 5.62
CA VAL A 23 2.10 -23.77 6.08
C VAL A 23 3.17 -22.79 6.59
N LEU A 24 4.14 -23.29 7.39
CA LEU A 24 5.26 -22.48 7.89
C LEU A 24 6.08 -21.86 6.76
N LYS A 25 6.33 -22.57 5.65
CA LYS A 25 7.09 -22.02 4.53
C LYS A 25 6.40 -20.84 3.84
N TYR A 26 5.06 -20.83 3.77
CA TYR A 26 4.30 -19.69 3.24
C TYR A 26 4.33 -18.52 4.24
N ASP A 27 4.18 -18.82 5.53
CA ASP A 27 4.26 -17.81 6.59
C ASP A 27 5.65 -17.16 6.67
N ASP A 28 6.74 -17.91 6.43
CA ASP A 28 8.10 -17.37 6.39
C ASP A 28 8.26 -16.23 5.36
N VAL A 29 7.58 -16.33 4.21
CA VAL A 29 7.58 -15.27 3.18
C VAL A 29 6.88 -14.01 3.71
N MET A 30 5.68 -14.19 4.28
CA MET A 30 4.90 -13.11 4.87
C MET A 30 5.61 -12.47 6.06
N ASN A 31 6.32 -13.25 6.87
CA ASN A 31 7.03 -12.76 8.03
C ASN A 31 8.18 -11.83 7.64
N ARG A 32 8.97 -12.18 6.60
CA ARG A 32 10.03 -11.31 6.08
C ARG A 32 9.48 -9.96 5.58
N GLN A 33 8.38 -9.99 4.85
CA GLN A 33 7.73 -8.76 4.39
C GLN A 33 7.20 -7.92 5.56
N ARG A 34 6.57 -8.58 6.54
CA ARG A 34 6.07 -7.92 7.76
C ARG A 34 7.19 -7.27 8.56
N GLU A 35 8.34 -7.92 8.68
CA GLU A 35 9.51 -7.37 9.37
C GLU A 35 9.94 -6.03 8.74
N VAL A 36 10.01 -5.94 7.41
CA VAL A 36 10.35 -4.71 6.69
C VAL A 36 9.31 -3.61 6.95
N ILE A 37 8.03 -3.92 6.78
CA ILE A 37 6.96 -2.92 6.94
C ILE A 37 6.86 -2.42 8.39
N TYR A 38 7.02 -3.31 9.37
CA TYR A 38 6.95 -2.94 10.77
C TYR A 38 8.21 -2.27 11.27
N SER A 39 9.40 -2.54 10.70
CA SER A 39 10.59 -1.76 11.00
C SER A 39 10.44 -0.33 10.51
N GLU A 40 9.99 -0.12 9.27
CA GLU A 40 9.74 1.22 8.72
C GLU A 40 8.71 1.97 9.56
N ARG A 41 7.54 1.36 9.80
CA ARG A 41 6.48 1.94 10.63
C ARG A 41 6.97 2.33 12.03
N ARG A 42 7.83 1.50 12.63
CA ARG A 42 8.38 1.77 13.96
C ARG A 42 9.32 2.97 13.96
N LEU A 43 10.19 3.12 12.96
CA LEU A 43 11.11 4.26 12.84
C LEU A 43 10.33 5.59 12.80
N VAL A 44 9.21 5.61 12.07
CA VAL A 44 8.33 6.78 11.95
C VAL A 44 7.66 7.11 13.29
N LEU A 45 7.19 6.09 14.01
CA LEU A 45 6.55 6.25 15.32
C LEU A 45 7.52 6.65 16.44
N GLU A 46 8.79 6.26 16.34
CA GLU A 46 9.85 6.67 17.26
C GLU A 46 10.32 8.12 17.02
N GLY A 47 9.73 8.81 16.03
CA GLY A 47 9.98 10.23 15.77
C GLY A 47 11.27 10.49 15.01
N LYS A 48 11.80 9.50 14.28
CA LYS A 48 12.92 9.70 13.36
C LYS A 48 12.54 10.76 12.32
N ASP A 49 13.47 11.66 12.02
CA ASP A 49 13.33 12.55 10.86
C ASP A 49 13.38 11.69 9.59
N ILE A 50 12.30 11.75 8.80
CA ILE A 50 12.13 11.00 7.56
C ILE A 50 12.21 11.90 6.32
N GLY A 51 12.58 13.18 6.46
CA GLY A 51 12.63 14.11 5.33
C GLY A 51 13.58 13.66 4.22
N GLU A 52 14.75 13.13 4.60
CA GLU A 52 15.70 12.54 3.64
C GLU A 52 15.06 11.34 2.92
N GLN A 53 14.39 10.45 3.66
CA GLN A 53 13.71 9.29 3.09
C GLN A 53 12.55 9.69 2.15
N VAL A 54 11.81 10.76 2.46
CA VAL A 54 10.78 11.29 1.56
C VAL A 54 11.40 11.82 0.27
N ASN A 55 12.52 12.54 0.35
CA ASN A 55 13.23 13.02 -0.84
C ASN A 55 13.78 11.86 -1.69
N ASP A 56 14.33 10.82 -1.06
CA ASP A 56 14.80 9.62 -1.76
C ASP A 56 13.64 8.91 -2.48
N PHE A 57 12.50 8.75 -1.81
CA PHE A 57 11.31 8.14 -2.43
C PHE A 57 10.78 8.96 -3.60
N MET A 58 10.77 10.29 -3.45
CA MET A 58 10.40 11.20 -4.53
C MET A 58 11.39 11.06 -5.70
N ALA A 59 12.69 11.03 -5.44
CA ALA A 59 13.70 10.88 -6.48
C ALA A 59 13.55 9.54 -7.22
N ASP A 60 13.44 8.43 -6.48
CA ASP A 60 13.20 7.10 -7.04
C ASP A 60 11.96 7.07 -7.94
N THR A 61 10.83 7.62 -7.47
CA THR A 61 9.59 7.67 -8.23
C THR A 61 9.78 8.48 -9.51
N LEU A 62 10.30 9.70 -9.42
CA LEU A 62 10.48 10.58 -10.58
C LEU A 62 11.44 9.98 -11.61
N SER A 63 12.57 9.43 -11.17
CA SER A 63 13.51 8.69 -12.01
C SER A 63 12.85 7.51 -12.72
N ALA A 64 11.97 6.77 -12.04
CA ALA A 64 11.23 5.67 -12.66
C ALA A 64 10.31 6.16 -13.80
N TYR A 65 9.60 7.29 -13.61
CA TYR A 65 8.79 7.90 -14.67
C TYR A 65 9.62 8.37 -15.87
N VAL A 66 10.74 9.05 -15.62
CA VAL A 66 11.63 9.54 -16.68
C VAL A 66 12.20 8.37 -17.48
N ARG A 67 12.72 7.34 -16.81
CA ARG A 67 13.27 6.15 -17.47
C ARG A 67 12.20 5.36 -18.23
N ALA A 68 10.98 5.28 -17.71
CA ALA A 68 9.87 4.65 -18.41
C ALA A 68 9.49 5.41 -19.69
N ALA A 69 9.44 6.75 -19.64
CA ALA A 69 9.19 7.59 -20.80
C ALA A 69 10.31 7.50 -21.85
N ALA A 70 11.55 7.35 -21.41
CA ALA A 70 12.72 7.22 -22.26
C ALA A 70 13.12 5.77 -22.61
N ALA A 71 12.27 4.78 -22.29
CA ALA A 71 12.62 3.37 -22.47
C ALA A 71 12.73 2.95 -23.95
N GLN A 72 12.11 3.69 -24.86
CA GLN A 72 12.08 3.40 -26.29
C GLN A 72 12.33 4.67 -27.12
N GLY A 73 13.01 4.50 -28.24
CA GLY A 73 13.29 5.60 -29.19
C GLY A 73 14.38 6.56 -28.71
N TYR A 74 14.49 7.67 -29.41
CA TYR A 74 15.39 8.77 -29.08
C TYR A 74 14.61 9.94 -28.47
N GLY A 75 15.29 10.98 -27.99
CA GLY A 75 14.66 12.15 -27.34
C GLY A 75 13.51 12.79 -28.15
N GLU A 76 13.54 12.68 -29.47
CA GLU A 76 12.48 13.17 -30.36
C GLU A 76 11.22 12.31 -30.41
N ASP A 77 11.33 11.04 -30.02
CA ASP A 77 10.23 10.07 -29.97
C ASP A 77 9.54 10.01 -28.59
N TRP A 78 10.12 10.64 -27.57
CA TRP A 78 9.60 10.58 -26.21
C TRP A 78 8.28 11.34 -26.08
N ASP A 79 7.27 10.70 -25.48
CA ASP A 79 5.99 11.35 -25.15
C ASP A 79 6.13 12.22 -23.89
N LEU A 80 6.73 13.39 -24.07
CA LEU A 80 6.90 14.38 -23.00
C LEU A 80 5.56 14.92 -22.49
N ALA A 81 4.50 14.88 -23.32
CA ALA A 81 3.17 15.32 -22.88
C ALA A 81 2.58 14.35 -21.85
N GLN A 82 2.70 13.04 -22.09
CA GLN A 82 2.31 12.02 -21.13
C GLN A 82 3.17 12.09 -19.87
N LEU A 83 4.50 12.23 -20.00
CA LEU A 83 5.40 12.37 -18.86
C LEU A 83 5.00 13.55 -17.98
N TRP A 84 4.83 14.76 -18.52
CA TRP A 84 4.43 15.93 -17.73
C TRP A 84 3.05 15.79 -17.11
N THR A 85 2.12 15.09 -17.77
CA THR A 85 0.80 14.82 -17.21
C THR A 85 0.91 13.96 -15.95
N ALA A 86 1.78 12.95 -15.97
CA ALA A 86 2.07 12.13 -14.79
C ALA A 86 2.79 12.92 -13.69
N LEU A 87 3.85 13.66 -14.04
CA LEU A 87 4.66 14.44 -13.07
C LEU A 87 3.82 15.47 -12.30
N LYS A 88 2.88 16.14 -12.98
CA LYS A 88 1.96 17.12 -12.36
C LYS A 88 1.06 16.54 -11.27
N LEU A 89 0.80 15.23 -11.30
CA LEU A 89 0.03 14.55 -10.24
C LEU A 89 0.90 14.29 -8.99
N ILE A 90 2.21 14.28 -9.15
CA ILE A 90 3.16 13.97 -8.08
C ILE A 90 3.61 15.26 -7.40
N TYR A 91 4.05 16.26 -8.16
CA TYR A 91 4.56 17.51 -7.59
C TYR A 91 4.28 18.72 -8.49
N PRO A 92 4.34 19.96 -7.96
CA PRO A 92 4.07 21.16 -8.73
C PRO A 92 5.26 21.54 -9.62
N ILE A 93 5.47 20.79 -10.71
CA ILE A 93 6.53 21.03 -11.69
C ILE A 93 6.50 22.48 -12.21
N SER A 94 7.66 23.13 -12.22
CA SER A 94 7.75 24.58 -12.46
C SER A 94 7.94 24.96 -13.93
N PHE A 95 8.36 24.00 -14.77
CA PHE A 95 8.70 24.24 -16.16
C PHE A 95 7.91 23.35 -17.13
N THR A 96 7.91 23.73 -18.41
CA THR A 96 7.18 23.02 -19.48
C THR A 96 8.11 22.17 -20.36
N PRO A 97 7.60 21.20 -21.12
CA PRO A 97 8.40 20.42 -22.07
C PRO A 97 9.18 21.31 -23.04
N GLU A 98 8.55 22.39 -23.53
CA GLU A 98 9.15 23.30 -24.50
C GLU A 98 10.35 24.05 -23.92
N GLN A 99 10.31 24.38 -22.62
CA GLN A 99 11.43 25.03 -21.93
C GLN A 99 12.62 24.09 -21.82
N ILE A 100 12.40 22.81 -21.48
CA ILE A 100 13.48 21.82 -21.42
C ILE A 100 14.08 21.54 -22.81
N ILE A 101 13.24 21.45 -23.85
CA ILE A 101 13.73 21.28 -25.23
C ILE A 101 14.58 22.50 -25.65
N ALA A 102 14.17 23.70 -25.26
CA ALA A 102 14.94 24.91 -25.53
C ALA A 102 16.28 24.94 -24.78
N GLU A 103 16.33 24.47 -23.53
CA GLU A 103 17.57 24.32 -22.75
C GLU A 103 18.53 23.31 -23.39
N ALA A 104 18.00 22.18 -23.89
CA ALA A 104 18.78 21.16 -24.58
C ALA A 104 19.18 21.55 -26.02
N GLY A 105 18.51 22.56 -26.60
CA GLY A 105 18.73 23.06 -27.95
C GLY A 105 17.83 22.42 -29.02
N SER A 106 17.52 21.13 -28.92
CA SER A 106 16.54 20.44 -29.76
C SER A 106 15.97 19.20 -29.06
N SER A 107 14.83 18.70 -29.55
CA SER A 107 14.24 17.44 -29.06
C SER A 107 15.15 16.24 -29.28
N SER A 108 15.90 16.22 -30.38
CA SER A 108 16.88 15.18 -30.68
C SER A 108 18.12 15.20 -29.79
N ALA A 109 18.40 16.34 -29.15
CA ALA A 109 19.51 16.50 -28.21
C ALA A 109 19.09 16.22 -26.75
N LEU A 110 17.83 15.87 -26.51
CA LEU A 110 17.35 15.50 -25.17
C LEU A 110 18.01 14.19 -24.74
N ASP A 111 18.67 14.26 -23.59
CA ASP A 111 19.30 13.12 -22.94
C ASP A 111 18.56 12.75 -21.65
N VAL A 112 18.53 11.45 -21.33
CA VAL A 112 17.78 10.94 -20.18
C VAL A 112 18.37 11.45 -18.87
N ASP A 113 19.70 11.45 -18.76
CA ASP A 113 20.37 11.88 -17.54
C ASP A 113 20.19 13.39 -17.34
N PHE A 114 20.21 14.17 -18.42
CA PHE A 114 19.88 15.60 -18.37
C PHE A 114 18.43 15.85 -17.92
N LEU A 115 17.47 15.14 -18.51
CA LEU A 115 16.05 15.27 -18.16
C LEU A 115 15.78 14.86 -16.71
N GLU A 116 16.34 13.72 -16.29
CA GLU A 116 16.26 13.19 -14.92
C GLU A 116 16.83 14.22 -13.93
N ALA A 117 18.05 14.70 -14.14
CA ALA A 117 18.68 15.69 -13.26
C ALA A 117 17.86 16.98 -13.14
N ARG A 118 17.34 17.52 -14.26
CA ARG A 118 16.55 18.75 -14.24
C ARG A 118 15.23 18.61 -13.50
N ILE A 119 14.56 17.46 -13.62
CA ILE A 119 13.32 17.16 -12.90
C ILE A 119 13.59 16.98 -11.39
N LEU A 120 14.67 16.28 -11.04
CA LEU A 120 15.04 16.06 -9.64
C LEU A 120 15.41 17.38 -8.93
N ASP A 121 16.16 18.25 -9.61
CA ASP A 121 16.51 19.58 -9.08
C ASP A 121 15.26 20.44 -8.82
N ASP A 122 14.28 20.40 -9.74
CA ASP A 122 13.02 21.13 -9.60
C ASP A 122 12.15 20.58 -8.46
N ALA A 123 12.07 19.25 -8.35
CA ALA A 123 11.37 18.59 -7.26
C ALA A 123 11.98 18.90 -5.89
N ALA A 124 13.31 18.91 -5.77
CA ALA A 124 14.01 19.31 -4.56
C ALA A 124 13.75 20.78 -4.20
N ALA A 125 13.73 21.67 -5.20
CA ALA A 125 13.37 23.07 -5.00
C ALA A 125 11.91 23.25 -4.55
N ALA A 126 10.98 22.50 -5.14
CA ALA A 126 9.58 22.49 -4.74
C ALA A 126 9.39 21.98 -3.31
N TYR A 127 10.11 20.92 -2.93
CA TYR A 127 10.09 20.38 -1.57
C TYR A 127 10.63 21.39 -0.56
N LYS A 128 11.76 22.04 -0.85
CA LYS A 128 12.31 23.09 0.00
C LYS A 128 11.34 24.26 0.17
N LYS A 129 10.71 24.71 -0.92
CA LYS A 129 9.69 25.76 -0.87
C LYS A 129 8.50 25.34 0.02
N ARG A 130 8.07 24.08 -0.09
CA ARG A 130 7.01 23.51 0.75
C ARG A 130 7.39 23.52 2.23
N GLU A 131 8.65 23.25 2.56
CA GLU A 131 9.19 23.35 3.93
C GLU A 131 9.21 24.80 4.43
N GLU A 132 9.60 25.76 3.58
CA GLU A 132 9.57 27.19 3.90
C GLU A 132 8.13 27.69 4.15
N ASP A 133 7.16 27.22 3.37
CA ASP A 133 5.74 27.62 3.47
C ASP A 133 5.05 27.06 4.73
N LEU A 134 5.36 25.81 5.12
CA LEU A 134 4.72 25.13 6.27
C LEU A 134 5.51 25.25 7.58
N GLY A 135 6.84 25.43 7.49
CA GLY A 135 7.77 25.24 8.59
C GLY A 135 8.17 23.77 8.79
N ALA A 136 9.42 23.56 9.22
CA ALA A 136 10.01 22.23 9.38
C ALA A 136 9.20 21.31 10.31
N ASP A 137 8.79 21.78 11.49
CA ASP A 137 8.05 20.93 12.45
C ASP A 137 6.72 20.43 11.88
N VAL A 138 5.99 21.31 11.18
CA VAL A 138 4.70 20.97 10.56
C VAL A 138 4.89 20.04 9.38
N LEU A 139 5.90 20.26 8.55
CA LEU A 139 6.21 19.38 7.43
C LEU A 139 6.58 17.97 7.91
N ARG A 140 7.42 17.86 8.95
CA ARG A 140 7.81 16.56 9.53
C ARG A 140 6.61 15.80 10.11
N GLU A 141 5.69 16.50 10.77
CA GLU A 141 4.42 15.91 11.21
C GLU A 141 3.53 15.46 10.04
N LEU A 142 3.44 16.28 8.98
CA LEU A 142 2.71 15.92 7.77
C LEU A 142 3.27 14.65 7.14
N GLU A 143 4.58 14.58 6.91
CA GLU A 143 5.26 13.42 6.34
C GLU A 143 5.01 12.15 7.14
N ARG A 144 5.14 12.22 8.47
CA ARG A 144 4.86 11.07 9.35
C ARG A 144 3.43 10.59 9.19
N LYS A 145 2.45 11.50 9.19
CA LYS A 145 1.04 11.15 9.05
C LYS A 145 0.72 10.55 7.69
N VAL A 146 1.23 11.16 6.62
CA VAL A 146 1.05 10.65 5.25
C VAL A 146 1.67 9.26 5.12
N LEU A 147 2.92 9.08 5.55
CA LEU A 147 3.60 7.80 5.45
C LEU A 147 2.89 6.70 6.23
N LEU A 148 2.49 6.95 7.49
CA LEU A 148 1.77 5.96 8.29
C LEU A 148 0.42 5.57 7.66
N SER A 149 -0.34 6.56 7.17
CA SER A 149 -1.63 6.31 6.52
C SER A 149 -1.47 5.48 5.23
N VAL A 150 -0.53 5.87 4.37
CA VAL A 150 -0.29 5.18 3.09
C VAL A 150 0.23 3.76 3.35
N LEU A 151 1.19 3.60 4.25
CA LEU A 151 1.76 2.30 4.63
C LEU A 151 0.71 1.36 5.21
N ASP A 152 -0.11 1.82 6.17
CA ASP A 152 -1.13 0.96 6.80
C ASP A 152 -2.21 0.54 5.78
N ARG A 153 -2.61 1.43 4.87
CA ARG A 153 -3.59 1.10 3.82
C ARG A 153 -3.02 0.13 2.78
N LYS A 154 -1.85 0.42 2.21
CA LYS A 154 -1.19 -0.40 1.18
C LYS A 154 -0.80 -1.78 1.71
N TRP A 155 -0.31 -1.87 2.94
CA TRP A 155 -0.03 -3.15 3.57
C TRP A 155 -1.28 -4.01 3.72
N ARG A 156 -2.41 -3.42 4.13
CA ARG A 156 -3.68 -4.14 4.23
C ARG A 156 -4.17 -4.62 2.86
N GLU A 157 -4.06 -3.81 1.82
CA GLU A 157 -4.34 -4.21 0.43
C GLU A 157 -3.48 -5.42 0.02
N HIS A 158 -2.16 -5.36 0.24
CA HIS A 158 -1.23 -6.44 -0.04
C HIS A 158 -1.53 -7.74 0.73
N LEU A 159 -1.93 -7.64 2.01
CA LEU A 159 -2.35 -8.83 2.78
C LEU A 159 -3.52 -9.56 2.12
N TYR A 160 -4.48 -8.83 1.53
CA TYR A 160 -5.58 -9.43 0.78
C TYR A 160 -5.11 -10.07 -0.53
N GLU A 161 -4.20 -9.41 -1.26
CA GLU A 161 -3.63 -9.96 -2.49
C GLU A 161 -2.81 -11.24 -2.22
N MET A 162 -2.05 -11.27 -1.13
CA MET A 162 -1.29 -12.45 -0.71
C MET A 162 -2.18 -13.62 -0.28
N ASP A 163 -3.30 -13.35 0.38
CA ASP A 163 -4.31 -14.36 0.72
C ASP A 163 -4.92 -14.96 -0.56
N TYR A 164 -5.30 -14.11 -1.51
CA TYR A 164 -5.82 -14.55 -2.82
C TYR A 164 -4.80 -15.36 -3.61
N LEU A 165 -3.53 -14.91 -3.64
CA LEU A 165 -2.44 -15.64 -4.27
C LEU A 165 -2.26 -17.03 -3.65
N GLN A 166 -2.34 -17.12 -2.32
CA GLN A 166 -2.21 -18.38 -1.59
C GLN A 166 -3.36 -19.36 -1.92
N GLU A 167 -4.60 -18.87 -2.06
CA GLU A 167 -5.73 -19.71 -2.47
C GLU A 167 -5.60 -20.20 -3.92
N GLY A 168 -5.08 -19.35 -4.82
CA GLY A 168 -4.93 -19.65 -6.24
C GLY A 168 -3.73 -20.54 -6.60
N ILE A 169 -2.67 -20.55 -5.78
CA ILE A 169 -1.40 -21.21 -6.12
C ILE A 169 -1.52 -22.73 -6.28
N GLY A 170 -2.50 -23.34 -5.62
CA GLY A 170 -2.75 -24.78 -5.70
C GLY A 170 -3.07 -25.27 -7.12
N LEU A 171 -3.67 -24.43 -7.96
CA LEU A 171 -3.98 -24.76 -9.35
C LEU A 171 -2.71 -24.83 -10.23
N ARG A 172 -1.61 -24.17 -9.82
CA ARG A 172 -0.33 -24.18 -10.57
C ARG A 172 0.48 -25.44 -10.38
N ALA A 173 0.22 -26.21 -9.32
CA ALA A 173 0.77 -27.56 -9.15
C ALA A 173 0.45 -28.47 -10.35
N MET A 174 -0.65 -28.19 -11.07
CA MET A 174 -1.03 -28.92 -12.29
C MET A 174 -0.08 -28.67 -13.47
N ALA A 175 0.69 -27.57 -13.45
CA ALA A 175 1.66 -27.22 -14.48
C ALA A 175 3.09 -27.71 -14.17
N GLN A 176 3.24 -28.66 -13.23
CA GLN A 176 4.54 -29.23 -12.80
C GLN A 176 5.54 -28.21 -12.25
N ARG A 177 5.07 -27.02 -11.84
CA ARG A 177 5.89 -26.04 -11.12
C ARG A 177 5.70 -26.21 -9.61
N ASP A 178 6.74 -25.94 -8.84
CA ASP A 178 6.66 -25.93 -7.38
C ASP A 178 5.81 -24.74 -6.91
N PRO A 179 4.65 -24.96 -6.26
CA PRO A 179 3.77 -23.87 -5.82
C PRO A 179 4.44 -22.88 -4.87
N LEU A 180 5.34 -23.35 -4.00
CA LEU A 180 6.00 -22.48 -3.03
C LEU A 180 6.96 -21.51 -3.74
N VAL A 181 7.67 -21.97 -4.76
CA VAL A 181 8.60 -21.12 -5.52
C VAL A 181 7.82 -20.06 -6.30
N GLU A 182 6.72 -20.43 -6.93
CA GLU A 182 5.87 -19.47 -7.65
C GLU A 182 5.20 -18.47 -6.68
N TYR A 183 4.77 -18.92 -5.49
CA TYR A 183 4.26 -18.04 -4.44
C TYR A 183 5.33 -17.05 -3.96
N GLN A 184 6.57 -17.49 -3.77
CA GLN A 184 7.68 -16.63 -3.40
C GLN A 184 7.98 -15.58 -4.48
N ARG A 185 8.02 -15.98 -5.75
CA ARG A 185 8.29 -15.06 -6.85
C ARG A 185 7.20 -14.00 -6.98
N GLU A 186 5.95 -14.43 -7.08
CA GLU A 186 4.84 -13.49 -7.28
C GLU A 186 4.54 -12.68 -6.03
N GLY A 187 4.68 -13.29 -4.84
CA GLY A 187 4.58 -12.56 -3.59
C GLY A 187 5.65 -11.46 -3.44
N TYR A 188 6.84 -11.67 -4.01
CA TYR A 188 7.88 -10.63 -4.08
C TYR A 188 7.50 -9.54 -5.10
N GLU A 189 6.99 -9.91 -6.28
CA GLU A 189 6.54 -8.95 -7.30
C GLU A 189 5.41 -8.04 -6.77
N LEU A 190 4.41 -8.63 -6.10
CA LEU A 190 3.33 -7.88 -5.44
C LEU A 190 3.88 -6.96 -4.34
N PHE A 191 4.82 -7.45 -3.53
CA PHE A 191 5.43 -6.65 -2.48
C PHE A 191 6.24 -5.47 -3.04
N ALA A 192 7.02 -5.68 -4.11
CA ALA A 192 7.76 -4.63 -4.79
C ALA A 192 6.80 -3.57 -5.37
N ALA A 193 5.74 -4.01 -6.07
CA ALA A 193 4.71 -3.11 -6.60
C ALA A 193 4.00 -2.31 -5.49
N MET A 194 3.71 -2.94 -4.35
CA MET A 194 3.16 -2.24 -3.18
C MET A 194 4.14 -1.18 -2.68
N MET A 195 5.43 -1.49 -2.56
CA MET A 195 6.45 -0.53 -2.11
C MET A 195 6.57 0.66 -3.07
N ASP A 196 6.57 0.43 -4.38
CA ASP A 196 6.60 1.51 -5.38
C ASP A 196 5.35 2.38 -5.30
N ALA A 197 4.17 1.76 -5.12
CA ALA A 197 2.93 2.50 -4.92
C ALA A 197 2.91 3.32 -3.61
N ILE A 198 3.56 2.84 -2.54
CA ILE A 198 3.74 3.63 -1.31
C ILE A 198 4.60 4.86 -1.59
N LYS A 199 5.73 4.70 -2.30
CA LYS A 199 6.64 5.81 -2.63
C LYS A 199 5.94 6.88 -3.47
N GLU A 200 5.25 6.45 -4.54
CA GLU A 200 4.53 7.36 -5.44
C GLU A 200 3.43 8.14 -4.72
N GLU A 201 2.62 7.46 -3.91
CA GLU A 201 1.51 8.09 -3.20
C GLU A 201 2.00 9.01 -2.08
N LEU A 202 3.08 8.65 -1.38
CA LEU A 202 3.73 9.53 -0.40
C LEU A 202 4.22 10.81 -1.07
N ALA A 203 4.96 10.68 -2.18
CA ALA A 203 5.49 11.82 -2.92
C ALA A 203 4.36 12.76 -3.37
N SER A 204 3.26 12.22 -3.90
CA SER A 204 2.09 13.00 -4.31
C SER A 204 1.41 13.71 -3.13
N LEU A 205 1.14 13.00 -2.03
CA LEU A 205 0.37 13.56 -0.92
C LEU A 205 1.12 14.65 -0.16
N VAL A 206 2.45 14.59 -0.05
CA VAL A 206 3.26 15.62 0.63
C VAL A 206 3.04 17.01 -0.01
N PHE A 207 2.89 17.08 -1.34
CA PHE A 207 2.61 18.34 -2.04
C PHE A 207 1.13 18.70 -2.10
N ASN A 208 0.25 17.70 -2.30
CA ASN A 208 -1.15 17.95 -2.64
C ASN A 208 -2.10 18.03 -1.44
N VAL A 209 -1.68 17.59 -0.25
CA VAL A 209 -2.54 17.64 0.94
C VAL A 209 -2.68 19.07 1.45
N GLU A 210 -3.94 19.49 1.65
CA GLU A 210 -4.26 20.73 2.36
C GLU A 210 -3.97 20.56 3.85
N VAL A 211 -3.04 21.38 4.35
CA VAL A 211 -2.68 21.41 5.77
C VAL A 211 -3.50 22.50 6.45
N THR A 212 -4.24 22.14 7.49
CA THR A 212 -4.89 23.09 8.39
C THR A 212 -4.28 22.98 9.77
N ILE A 213 -3.82 24.12 10.31
CA ILE A 213 -3.27 24.21 11.66
C ILE A 213 -4.43 24.56 12.60
N GLU A 214 -4.79 23.65 13.51
CA GLU A 214 -5.77 23.92 14.56
C GLU A 214 -5.08 24.02 15.94
N GLY A 215 -5.37 25.08 16.70
CA GLY A 215 -4.85 25.28 18.07
C GLY A 215 -3.44 25.88 18.13
N ASP A 216 -2.75 25.67 19.26
CA ASP A 216 -1.42 26.23 19.62
C ASP A 216 -0.26 25.58 18.84
N GLY A 217 -0.47 25.20 17.58
CA GLY A 217 0.55 24.60 16.69
C GLY A 217 0.80 23.10 16.85
N SER A 218 0.22 22.43 17.85
CA SER A 218 0.52 21.02 18.17
C SER A 218 -0.28 19.97 17.37
N GLN A 219 -1.32 20.34 16.63
CA GLN A 219 -2.17 19.38 15.91
C GLN A 219 -2.30 19.75 14.43
N VAL A 220 -1.51 19.09 13.59
CA VAL A 220 -1.59 19.19 12.12
C VAL A 220 -2.74 18.31 11.62
N LYS A 221 -3.80 18.87 11.02
CA LYS A 221 -4.81 18.08 10.30
C LYS A 221 -4.48 18.04 8.82
N ALA A 222 -4.39 16.84 8.28
CA ALA A 222 -4.08 16.55 6.89
C ALA A 222 -5.35 16.02 6.21
N ARG A 223 -6.08 16.90 5.53
CA ARG A 223 -7.39 16.55 4.97
C ARG A 223 -7.23 15.48 3.89
N GLY A 224 -7.86 14.31 4.09
CA GLY A 224 -7.78 13.17 3.17
C GLY A 224 -6.76 12.09 3.55
N VAL A 225 -5.91 12.36 4.55
CA VAL A 225 -4.93 11.40 5.10
C VAL A 225 -5.46 10.74 6.37
N ASP A 226 -6.33 11.41 7.12
CA ASP A 226 -7.06 10.76 8.21
C ASP A 226 -7.96 9.67 7.62
N GLU A 227 -7.61 8.40 7.84
CA GLU A 227 -8.55 7.29 7.64
C GLU A 227 -9.82 7.67 8.39
N LYS A 228 -10.91 7.93 7.66
CA LYS A 228 -12.24 7.94 8.29
C LYS A 228 -12.29 6.61 9.05
N PRO A 229 -12.39 6.61 10.39
CA PRO A 229 -12.55 5.36 11.11
C PRO A 229 -13.72 4.68 10.41
N ALA A 230 -13.46 3.50 9.82
CA ALA A 230 -14.44 2.78 9.04
C ALA A 230 -15.73 2.86 9.84
N GLN A 231 -16.70 3.65 9.36
CA GLN A 231 -17.87 3.94 10.16
C GLN A 231 -18.48 2.57 10.37
N SER A 232 -18.36 2.05 11.60
CA SER A 232 -19.09 0.90 12.05
C SER A 232 -20.52 1.37 12.19
N ALA A 233 -21.13 1.75 11.07
CA ALA A 233 -22.54 1.97 10.98
C ALA A 233 -23.16 0.66 11.48
N PRO A 234 -23.93 0.68 12.59
CA PRO A 234 -24.58 -0.53 13.04
C PRO A 234 -25.40 -1.07 11.88
N LEU A 235 -25.19 -2.35 11.55
CA LEU A 235 -25.95 -3.00 10.51
C LEU A 235 -27.41 -3.01 10.97
N LYS A 236 -28.28 -2.35 10.23
CA LYS A 236 -29.72 -2.35 10.50
C LYS A 236 -30.27 -3.72 10.14
N TYR A 237 -30.84 -4.40 11.11
CA TYR A 237 -31.54 -5.66 10.90
C TYR A 237 -33.03 -5.40 10.69
N THR A 238 -33.61 -6.05 9.69
CA THR A 238 -35.05 -6.22 9.52
C THR A 238 -35.33 -7.71 9.44
N ALA A 239 -36.01 -8.24 10.46
CA ALA A 239 -36.74 -9.48 10.28
C ALA A 239 -38.07 -9.45 11.01
N ALA A 240 -38.99 -10.22 10.44
CA ALA A 240 -40.23 -10.59 11.08
C ALA A 240 -39.96 -11.70 12.10
N ASP A 241 -40.57 -11.57 13.28
CA ASP A 241 -40.70 -12.71 14.18
C ASP A 241 -41.73 -13.72 13.66
N GLU A 242 -41.90 -14.84 14.36
CA GLU A 242 -42.87 -15.90 14.03
C GLU A 242 -44.34 -15.43 14.03
N ASN A 243 -44.61 -14.22 14.54
CA ASN A 243 -45.93 -13.59 14.56
C ASN A 243 -46.07 -12.51 13.47
N GLY A 244 -45.08 -12.35 12.58
CA GLY A 244 -45.13 -11.38 11.48
C GLY A 244 -44.85 -9.94 11.90
N VAL A 245 -44.37 -9.68 13.12
CA VAL A 245 -44.03 -8.35 13.59
C VAL A 245 -42.59 -8.02 13.20
N VAL A 246 -42.41 -6.96 12.38
CA VAL A 246 -41.09 -6.52 11.95
C VAL A 246 -40.47 -5.67 13.05
N SER A 247 -39.44 -6.20 13.71
CA SER A 247 -38.60 -5.42 14.62
C SER A 247 -37.40 -4.87 13.85
N SER A 248 -37.16 -3.56 13.96
CA SER A 248 -35.96 -2.91 13.41
C SER A 248 -35.14 -2.31 14.55
N GLY A 249 -33.84 -2.54 14.54
CA GLY A 249 -32.94 -2.08 15.59
C GLY A 249 -31.47 -2.24 15.20
N ASP A 250 -30.61 -1.54 15.95
CA ASP A 250 -29.16 -1.56 15.75
C ASP A 250 -28.57 -2.80 16.43
N VAL A 251 -27.90 -3.66 15.66
CA VAL A 251 -27.31 -4.91 16.16
C VAL A 251 -25.82 -4.94 15.82
N SER A 252 -24.99 -5.17 16.85
CA SER A 252 -23.55 -5.33 16.63
C SER A 252 -23.22 -6.65 15.91
N ARG A 253 -22.18 -6.69 15.07
CA ARG A 253 -21.75 -7.89 14.33
C ARG A 253 -21.50 -9.13 15.22
N ASN A 254 -21.13 -8.92 16.50
CA ASN A 254 -20.81 -10.00 17.44
C ASN A 254 -21.92 -10.30 18.45
N SER A 255 -23.03 -9.55 18.46
CA SER A 255 -24.18 -9.78 19.34
C SER A 255 -24.94 -11.07 18.95
N PRO A 256 -25.70 -11.68 19.89
CA PRO A 256 -26.65 -12.73 19.56
C PRO A 256 -27.62 -12.30 18.45
N CYS A 257 -27.91 -13.19 17.51
CA CYS A 257 -28.78 -12.89 16.39
C CYS A 257 -30.24 -12.72 16.87
N PRO A 258 -30.94 -11.63 16.52
CA PRO A 258 -32.30 -11.35 17.02
C PRO A 258 -33.36 -12.35 16.60
N CYS A 259 -33.11 -13.14 15.56
CA CYS A 259 -34.00 -14.23 15.11
C CYS A 259 -34.10 -15.43 16.07
N GLY A 260 -33.49 -15.36 17.26
CA GLY A 260 -33.52 -16.45 18.24
C GLY A 260 -32.68 -17.68 17.89
N SER A 261 -31.84 -17.63 16.85
CA SER A 261 -31.08 -18.81 16.37
C SER A 261 -29.92 -19.23 17.28
N GLY A 262 -29.62 -18.46 18.33
CA GLY A 262 -28.46 -18.68 19.21
C GLY A 262 -27.08 -18.42 18.57
N LYS A 263 -27.02 -18.08 17.27
CA LYS A 263 -25.77 -17.76 16.55
C LYS A 263 -25.44 -16.27 16.68
N LYS A 264 -24.16 -15.89 16.52
CA LYS A 264 -23.75 -14.47 16.39
C LYS A 264 -24.31 -13.89 15.09
N PHE A 265 -24.70 -12.60 15.09
CA PHE A 265 -25.32 -11.94 13.94
C PHE A 265 -24.52 -12.12 12.63
N LYS A 266 -23.19 -11.92 12.66
CA LYS A 266 -22.30 -12.10 11.49
C LYS A 266 -22.22 -13.54 10.93
N ARG A 267 -22.73 -14.55 11.65
CA ARG A 267 -22.75 -15.96 11.23
C ARG A 267 -24.17 -16.44 10.93
N CYS A 268 -25.12 -15.51 10.82
CA CYS A 268 -26.52 -15.77 10.55
C CYS A 268 -27.02 -14.71 9.56
N HIS A 269 -27.89 -13.79 9.97
CA HIS A 269 -28.47 -12.78 9.09
C HIS A 269 -27.51 -11.66 8.66
N GLY A 270 -26.35 -11.53 9.31
CA GLY A 270 -25.26 -10.65 8.89
C GLY A 270 -24.17 -11.36 8.10
N ALA A 271 -24.44 -12.56 7.58
CA ALA A 271 -23.54 -13.28 6.67
C ALA A 271 -23.80 -12.79 5.23
N ALA A 272 -23.24 -11.62 4.93
CA ALA A 272 -22.96 -11.13 3.58
C ALA A 272 -21.51 -10.68 3.56
#